data_AF-A0A915ZL56-F1
#
_entry.id   AF-A0A915ZL56-F1
#
_cell.length_a   1.000
_cell.length_b   1.000
_cell.length_c   1.000
_cell.angle_alpha   90.00
_cell.angle_beta   90.00
_cell.angle_gamma   90.00
#
_symmetry.space_group_name_H-M   'P 1'
#
loop_
_entity.id
_entity.type
_entity.pdbx_description
1 polymer ?
#
loop_
_entity_poly.entity_id
_entity_poly.type
_entity_poly.pdbx_seq_one_letter_code
_entity_poly.pdbx_strand_id
1 'polypeptide(L)'
;MMAHLLFTSEEWIHHKDDYYDAHSLINDLWKLFIYHCSSPISFKNVPFKLDTNLFVIGKTFFSRITELDCDNSEKYDQELVTATYKNISKICRNIQKINVDRFDRDNEGLAYLISNQKNLKEFHMEK
;
A
#
# COMPACT_ATOMS: atom_id res chain seq x y z
N MET A 1 18.78 6.46 -7.79
CA MET A 1 17.99 5.59 -8.69
C MET A 1 16.61 5.47 -8.07
N MET A 2 15.61 6.16 -8.63
CA MET A 2 14.22 6.05 -8.15
C MET A 2 13.58 4.84 -8.83
N ALA A 3 13.20 3.84 -8.05
CA ALA A 3 12.47 2.68 -8.53
C ALA A 3 10.97 2.94 -8.36
N HIS A 4 10.24 2.97 -9.47
CA HIS A 4 8.78 2.96 -9.47
C HIS A 4 8.31 1.52 -9.73
N LEU A 5 7.63 0.92 -8.76
CA LEU A 5 7.01 -0.39 -8.91
C LEU A 5 5.53 -0.20 -9.26
N LEU A 6 5.16 -0.61 -10.48
CA LEU A 6 3.78 -0.83 -10.89
C LEU A 6 3.52 -2.34 -10.80
N PHE A 7 2.87 -2.79 -9.73
CA PHE A 7 2.34 -4.16 -9.66
C PHE A 7 0.82 -4.10 -9.83
N THR A 8 0.34 -4.39 -11.04
CA THR A 8 -1.09 -4.62 -11.29
C THR A 8 -1.34 -6.13 -11.19
N SER A 9 -1.93 -6.56 -10.07
CA SER A 9 -2.21 -7.98 -9.80
C SER A 9 -3.35 -8.58 -10.65
N GLU A 10 -3.95 -7.81 -11.55
CA GLU A 10 -5.19 -8.18 -12.25
C GLU A 10 -4.97 -9.00 -13.53
N GLU A 11 -3.76 -9.02 -14.11
CA GLU A 11 -3.52 -9.69 -15.41
C GLU A 11 -3.04 -11.15 -15.33
N TRP A 12 -2.76 -11.69 -14.13
CA TRP A 12 -1.96 -12.92 -14.00
C TRP A 12 -2.68 -14.14 -13.41
N ILE A 13 -3.99 -14.08 -13.16
CA ILE A 13 -4.67 -15.12 -12.36
C ILE A 13 -5.74 -15.82 -13.21
N HIS A 14 -5.40 -16.98 -13.76
CA HIS A 14 -6.35 -17.85 -14.49
C HIS A 14 -6.79 -19.10 -13.68
N HIS A 15 -6.01 -19.58 -12.70
CA HIS A 15 -6.39 -20.69 -11.82
C HIS A 15 -6.04 -20.47 -10.33
N LYS A 16 -6.70 -21.24 -9.45
CA LYS A 16 -6.63 -21.10 -7.99
C LYS A 16 -5.29 -21.58 -7.40
N ASP A 17 -4.59 -22.48 -8.11
CA ASP A 17 -3.24 -22.92 -7.74
C ASP A 17 -2.19 -21.87 -8.16
N ASP A 18 -2.35 -21.25 -9.34
CA ASP A 18 -1.54 -20.10 -9.78
C ASP A 18 -1.64 -18.90 -8.83
N TYR A 19 -2.78 -18.77 -8.14
CA TYR A 19 -3.04 -17.71 -7.16
C TYR A 19 -2.09 -17.78 -5.95
N TYR A 20 -1.83 -18.98 -5.43
CA TYR A 20 -0.96 -19.17 -4.27
C TYR A 20 0.50 -18.90 -4.65
N ASP A 21 0.93 -19.35 -5.82
CA ASP A 21 2.28 -19.12 -6.34
C ASP A 21 2.53 -17.63 -6.63
N ALA A 22 1.56 -16.95 -7.24
CA ALA A 22 1.66 -15.51 -7.52
C ALA A 22 1.76 -14.66 -6.23
N HIS A 23 1.00 -15.01 -5.19
CA HIS A 23 1.05 -14.29 -3.92
C HIS A 23 2.39 -14.47 -3.19
N SER A 24 2.93 -15.69 -3.17
CA SER A 24 4.26 -15.95 -2.59
C SER A 24 5.34 -15.20 -3.35
N LEU A 25 5.30 -15.23 -4.69
CA LEU A 25 6.24 -14.51 -5.54
C LEU A 25 6.19 -13.00 -5.30
N ILE A 26 4.99 -12.41 -5.22
CA ILE A 26 4.82 -10.99 -4.91
C ILE A 26 5.44 -10.65 -3.55
N ASN A 27 5.21 -11.46 -2.51
CA ASN A 27 5.78 -11.22 -1.19
C ASN A 27 7.32 -11.32 -1.20
N ASP A 28 7.90 -12.26 -1.94
CA ASP A 28 9.36 -12.39 -2.05
C ASP A 28 9.99 -11.25 -2.84
N LEU A 29 9.32 -10.76 -3.90
CA LEU A 29 9.72 -9.53 -4.60
C LEU A 29 9.70 -8.32 -3.67
N TRP A 30 8.69 -8.20 -2.80
CA TRP A 30 8.65 -7.15 -1.78
C TRP A 30 9.78 -7.26 -0.77
N LYS A 31 10.11 -8.46 -0.29
CA LYS A 31 11.28 -8.66 0.58
C LYS A 31 12.56 -8.19 -0.11
N LEU A 32 12.80 -8.63 -1.34
CA LEU A 32 13.97 -8.20 -2.12
C LEU A 32 14.03 -6.68 -2.28
N PHE A 33 12.89 -6.04 -2.56
CA PHE A 33 12.82 -4.59 -2.68
C PHE A 33 13.14 -3.89 -1.36
N ILE A 34 12.56 -4.34 -0.25
CA ILE A 34 12.84 -3.82 1.09
C ILE A 34 14.33 -3.96 1.45
N TYR A 35 14.96 -5.09 1.12
CA TYR A 35 16.34 -5.36 1.49
C TYR A 35 17.37 -4.62 0.62
N HIS A 36 17.08 -4.45 -0.67
CA HIS A 36 18.08 -3.98 -1.63
C HIS A 36 17.86 -2.56 -2.14
N CYS A 37 16.66 -1.99 -1.98
CA CYS A 37 16.37 -0.65 -2.45
C CYS A 37 16.43 0.38 -1.32
N SER A 38 16.82 1.61 -1.68
CA SER A 38 16.57 2.76 -0.82
C SER A 38 15.06 2.96 -0.67
N SER A 39 14.63 3.38 0.51
CA SER A 39 13.22 3.61 0.80
C SER A 39 12.56 4.54 -0.21
N PRO A 40 11.38 4.21 -0.74
CA PRO A 40 10.70 5.00 -1.73
C PRO A 40 10.16 6.29 -1.10
N ILE A 41 10.19 7.36 -1.87
CA ILE A 41 9.56 8.64 -1.54
C ILE A 41 8.04 8.54 -1.77
N SER A 42 7.63 7.79 -2.81
CA SER A 42 6.24 7.60 -3.22
C SER A 42 5.88 6.12 -3.31
N PHE A 43 4.73 5.75 -2.77
CA PHE A 43 4.21 4.40 -2.76
C PHE A 43 2.89 4.34 -3.49
N LYS A 44 2.91 3.78 -4.71
CA LYS A 44 1.74 3.70 -5.58
C LYS A 44 1.01 2.38 -5.41
N ASN A 45 -0.32 2.41 -5.56
CA ASN A 45 -1.17 1.22 -5.55
C ASN A 45 -0.85 0.28 -4.39
N VAL A 46 -1.10 0.75 -3.17
CA VAL A 46 -0.96 -0.06 -1.96
C VAL A 46 -1.50 -1.46 -2.23
N PRO A 47 -0.66 -2.51 -2.27
CA PRO A 47 -1.18 -3.84 -2.53
C PRO A 47 -1.97 -4.24 -1.29
N PHE A 48 -3.30 -4.25 -1.40
CA PHE A 48 -4.20 -4.68 -0.32
C PHE A 48 -3.99 -6.14 0.08
N LYS A 49 -3.14 -6.86 -0.66
CA LYS A 49 -2.71 -8.23 -0.41
C LYS A 49 -1.27 -8.33 0.13
N LEU A 50 -0.67 -7.26 0.64
CA LEU A 50 0.64 -7.38 1.30
C LEU A 50 0.52 -8.22 2.58
N ASP A 51 1.40 -9.22 2.72
CA ASP A 51 1.57 -9.88 4.01
C ASP A 51 1.94 -8.82 5.07
N THR A 52 1.18 -8.78 6.15
CA THR A 52 1.43 -7.92 7.31
C THR A 52 2.84 -8.06 7.88
N ASN A 53 3.50 -9.20 7.71
CA ASN A 53 4.90 -9.40 8.10
C ASN A 53 5.88 -8.53 7.30
N LEU A 54 5.55 -8.15 6.06
CA LEU A 54 6.38 -7.25 5.25
C LEU A 54 6.48 -5.88 5.90
N PHE A 55 5.41 -5.40 6.52
CA PHE A 55 5.39 -4.15 7.28
C PHE A 55 6.29 -4.21 8.52
N VAL A 56 6.46 -5.39 9.13
CA VAL A 56 7.39 -5.60 10.25
C VAL A 56 8.84 -5.60 9.75
N ILE A 57 9.13 -6.40 8.73
CA ILE A 57 10.49 -6.53 8.14
C ILE A 57 10.95 -5.20 7.54
N GLY A 58 10.07 -4.54 6.81
CA GLY A 58 10.32 -3.28 6.12
C GLY A 58 9.96 -2.03 6.93
N LYS A 59 9.82 -2.10 8.26
CA LYS A 59 9.36 -0.95 9.06
C LYS A 59 10.14 0.33 8.76
N THR A 60 11.47 0.27 8.80
CA THR A 60 12.34 1.42 8.47
C THR A 60 12.14 1.87 7.03
N PHE A 61 11.98 0.91 6.12
CA PHE A 61 11.76 1.16 4.71
C PHE A 61 10.46 1.93 4.46
N PHE A 62 9.34 1.44 4.98
CA PHE A 62 8.02 2.06 4.82
C PHE A 62 7.90 3.38 5.59
N SER A 63 8.54 3.53 6.76
CA SER A 63 8.45 4.77 7.57
C SER A 63 8.96 6.04 6.89
N ARG A 64 9.70 5.90 5.80
CA ARG A 64 10.27 7.00 5.01
C ARG A 64 9.41 7.42 3.83
N ILE A 65 8.30 6.73 3.58
CA ILE A 65 7.33 7.10 2.56
C ILE A 65 6.74 8.48 2.89
N THR A 66 6.76 9.37 1.92
CA THR A 66 6.19 10.71 2.00
C THR A 66 4.99 10.90 1.08
N GLU A 67 4.76 10.03 0.11
CA GLU A 67 3.60 10.09 -0.78
C GLU A 67 2.96 8.70 -0.89
N LEU A 68 1.64 8.66 -0.88
CA LEU A 68 0.87 7.42 -0.89
C LEU A 68 -0.30 7.52 -1.85
N ASP A 69 -0.40 6.60 -2.81
CA ASP A 69 -1.56 6.44 -3.66
C ASP A 69 -2.42 5.27 -3.15
N CYS A 70 -3.68 5.57 -2.87
CA CYS A 70 -4.68 4.70 -2.30
C CYS A 70 -5.77 4.40 -3.34
N ASP A 71 -6.16 3.14 -3.47
CA ASP A 71 -7.34 2.73 -4.24
C ASP A 71 -8.42 2.19 -3.28
N ASN A 72 -9.46 2.98 -3.03
CA ASN A 72 -10.56 2.61 -2.14
C ASN A 72 -11.78 2.11 -2.95
N SER A 73 -11.52 1.36 -4.02
CA SER A 73 -12.57 0.79 -4.87
C SER A 73 -13.28 -0.41 -4.24
N GLU A 74 -14.57 -0.55 -4.55
CA GLU A 74 -15.43 -1.68 -4.15
C GLU A 74 -15.00 -3.03 -4.72
N LYS A 75 -14.11 -3.05 -5.73
CA LYS A 75 -13.56 -4.31 -6.28
C LYS A 75 -12.72 -5.11 -5.27
N TYR A 76 -12.31 -4.49 -4.18
CA TYR A 76 -11.52 -5.11 -3.13
C TYR A 76 -12.34 -5.47 -1.89
N ASP A 77 -11.87 -6.47 -1.15
CA ASP A 77 -12.35 -6.78 0.19
C ASP A 77 -12.09 -5.59 1.13
N GLN A 78 -13.18 -4.95 1.58
CA GLN A 78 -13.13 -3.72 2.34
C GLN A 78 -12.60 -3.90 3.77
N GLU A 79 -12.75 -5.08 4.36
CA GLU A 79 -12.16 -5.38 5.67
C GLU A 79 -10.63 -5.43 5.54
N LEU A 80 -10.14 -6.06 4.48
CA LEU A 80 -8.72 -6.15 4.17
C LEU A 80 -8.11 -4.78 3.82
N VAL A 81 -8.81 -3.98 3.02
CA VAL A 81 -8.40 -2.60 2.71
C VAL A 81 -8.29 -1.78 3.99
N THR A 82 -9.32 -1.85 4.84
CA THR A 82 -9.37 -1.15 6.14
C THR A 82 -8.20 -1.56 7.04
N ALA A 83 -7.96 -2.85 7.19
CA ALA A 83 -6.85 -3.38 7.99
C ALA A 83 -5.49 -2.93 7.45
N THR A 84 -5.33 -2.91 6.12
CA THR A 84 -4.12 -2.47 5.44
C THR A 84 -3.82 -1.00 5.75
N TYR A 85 -4.80 -0.10 5.60
CA TYR A 85 -4.62 1.31 5.92
C TYR A 85 -4.30 1.53 7.41
N LYS A 86 -4.93 0.78 8.31
CA LYS A 86 -4.58 0.80 9.75
C LYS A 86 -3.16 0.32 10.04
N ASN A 87 -2.63 -0.60 9.24
CA ASN A 87 -1.24 -1.07 9.41
C ASN A 87 -0.24 -0.06 8.84
N ILE A 88 -0.53 0.52 7.68
CA ILE A 88 0.26 1.59 7.09
C ILE A 88 0.34 2.77 8.04
N SER A 89 -0.78 3.21 8.63
CA SER A 89 -0.81 4.37 9.53
C SER A 89 0.07 4.20 10.77
N LYS A 90 0.27 2.97 11.24
CA LYS A 90 1.15 2.68 12.38
C LYS A 90 2.63 2.90 12.05
N ILE A 91 3.01 2.76 10.78
CA ILE A 91 4.41 2.73 10.33
C ILE A 91 4.77 3.98 9.54
N CYS A 92 3.96 4.30 8.52
CA CYS A 92 4.10 5.47 7.65
C CYS A 92 3.41 6.66 8.32
N ARG A 93 4.13 7.37 9.19
CA ARG A 93 3.61 8.53 9.96
C ARG A 93 4.04 9.89 9.42
N ASN A 94 4.87 9.89 8.37
CA ASN A 94 5.48 11.07 7.77
C ASN A 94 4.94 11.36 6.36
N ILE A 95 3.77 10.80 6.01
CA ILE A 95 3.18 11.03 4.70
C ILE A 95 2.82 12.52 4.59
N GLN A 96 3.21 13.10 3.46
CA GLN A 96 2.99 14.50 3.07
C GLN A 96 1.92 14.62 1.99
N LYS A 97 1.76 13.60 1.15
CA LYS A 97 0.76 13.55 0.09
C LYS A 97 0.00 12.23 0.10
N ILE A 98 -1.32 12.30 0.09
CA ILE A 98 -2.19 11.14 -0.12
C ILE A 98 -3.05 11.42 -1.36
N ASN A 99 -3.00 10.52 -2.34
CA ASN A 99 -3.90 10.52 -3.48
C ASN A 99 -4.85 9.33 -3.33
N VAL A 100 -6.13 9.54 -3.55
CA VAL A 100 -7.16 8.50 -3.53
C VAL A 100 -7.78 8.43 -4.91
N ASP A 101 -7.43 7.42 -5.70
CA ASP A 101 -7.84 7.31 -7.11
C ASP A 101 -9.31 6.96 -7.27
N ARG A 102 -9.84 6.13 -6.36
CA ARG A 102 -11.23 5.69 -6.36
C ARG A 102 -11.77 5.74 -4.94
N PHE A 103 -12.87 6.46 -4.74
CA PHE A 103 -13.52 6.59 -3.44
C PHE A 103 -15.00 6.25 -3.58
N ASP A 104 -15.27 4.94 -3.67
CA ASP A 104 -16.62 4.43 -3.90
C ASP A 104 -17.48 4.52 -2.61
N ARG A 105 -16.84 4.47 -1.44
CA ARG A 105 -17.50 4.44 -0.12
C ARG A 105 -16.59 4.92 1.02
N ASP A 106 -17.20 5.23 2.16
CA ASP A 106 -16.46 5.54 3.38
C ASP A 106 -15.61 4.35 3.85
N ASN A 107 -14.36 4.64 4.23
CA ASN A 107 -13.41 3.67 4.76
C ASN A 107 -12.76 4.18 6.05
N GLU A 108 -13.07 3.55 7.18
CA GLU A 108 -12.55 3.95 8.49
C GLU A 108 -11.02 3.79 8.60
N GLY A 109 -10.44 2.83 7.86
CA GLY A 109 -9.00 2.63 7.81
C GLY A 109 -8.29 3.80 7.13
N LEU A 110 -8.88 4.31 6.04
CA LEU A 110 -8.38 5.49 5.33
C LEU A 110 -8.50 6.75 6.20
N ALA A 111 -9.64 6.93 6.88
CA ALA A 111 -9.82 8.03 7.84
C ALA A 111 -8.76 7.97 8.96
N TYR A 112 -8.51 6.78 9.50
CA TYR A 112 -7.47 6.56 10.52
C TYR A 112 -6.05 6.79 9.97
N LEU A 113 -5.80 6.44 8.72
CA LEU A 113 -4.53 6.70 8.06
C LEU A 113 -4.25 8.19 7.95
N ILE A 114 -5.23 8.96 7.46
CA ILE A 114 -5.17 10.41 7.31
C ILE A 114 -4.95 11.07 8.68
N SER A 115 -5.72 10.68 9.70
CA SER A 115 -5.65 11.30 11.03
C SER A 115 -4.34 11.08 11.76
N ASN A 116 -3.56 10.05 11.38
CA ASN A 116 -2.27 9.73 12.02
C ASN A 116 -1.07 10.39 11.34
N GLN A 117 -1.26 11.15 10.25
CA GLN A 117 -0.16 11.83 9.57
C GLN A 117 0.17 13.15 10.24
N LYS A 118 1.44 13.34 10.59
CA LYS A 118 1.91 14.60 11.21
C LYS A 118 2.24 15.69 10.20
N ASN A 119 2.57 15.29 8.97
CA ASN A 119 3.15 16.14 7.95
C ASN A 119 2.31 16.21 6.67
N LEU A 120 1.04 15.81 6.73
CA LEU A 120 0.16 15.81 5.55
C LEU A 120 -0.07 17.25 5.08
N LYS A 121 0.28 17.51 3.82
CA LYS A 121 0.16 18.81 3.15
C LYS A 121 -0.83 18.75 2.00
N GLU A 122 -0.88 17.61 1.33
CA GLU A 122 -1.69 17.38 0.14
C GLU A 122 -2.59 16.17 0.34
N PHE A 123 -3.86 16.34 0.00
CA PHE A 123 -4.84 15.27 0.00
C PHE A 123 -5.74 15.45 -1.22
N HIS A 124 -5.68 14.49 -2.14
CA HIS A 124 -6.40 14.52 -3.40
C HIS A 124 -7.35 13.32 -3.44
N MET A 125 -8.61 13.57 -3.80
CA MET A 125 -9.58 12.52 -4.07
C MET A 125 -10.07 12.67 -5.51
N GLU A 126 -9.82 11.66 -6.33
CA GLU A 126 -10.41 11.52 -7.65
C GLU A 126 -11.70 10.70 -7.53
N LYS A 127 -12.71 11.08 -8.31
CA LYS A 127 -14.04 10.46 -8.34
C LYS A 127 -14.17 9.55 -9.55
#